data_AF-A0A954NRH5-F1
#
_entry.id   AF-A0A954NRH5-F1
#
_cell.length_a   1.000
_cell.length_b   1.000
_cell.length_c   1.000
_cell.angle_alpha   90.00
_cell.angle_beta   90.00
_cell.angle_gamma   90.00
#
_symmetry.space_group_name_H-M   'P 1'
#
loop_
_entity.id
_entity.type
_entity.pdbx_description
1 polymer ?
#
loop_
_entity_poly.entity_id
_entity_poly.type
_entity_poly.pdbx_seq_one_letter_code
_entity_poly.pdbx_strand_id
1 'polypeptide(L)'
;MTRTHITRTITTAVCCLLVTSMAVAQQDTQERSGRQGQADDRQTQQNDGLPEIPEALRNLDLSDQQTQEIQKAMQQDNEKLEQAWRDFNKQHARAIELEAAWLAAVRDTIPENEQRKFDQQRMQDRELEKNSTGSSHGQAQRRKNRRADQQEEGKDRATSNRQDDRKSRSENSANDDQRSRTDSELAERQKRDHKSAQMDTPDFVVITVTSPERYAHGMNQSGQQQDQCTKACQEYKQELTSVWQQLHQLHAELVQIEADRVQNIEQHLTEEQLTELHQDREQPSRETASTTPRSNNR
;
A
#
# COMPACT_ATOMS: atom_id res chain seq x y z
N MET A 1 10.66 21.49 -33.66
CA MET A 1 10.40 21.82 -32.24
C MET A 1 9.31 20.96 -31.58
N THR A 2 8.89 19.84 -32.18
CA THR A 2 7.79 18.99 -31.68
C THR A 2 8.23 17.74 -30.91
N ARG A 3 9.47 17.25 -31.08
CA ARG A 3 9.96 16.04 -30.38
C ARG A 3 10.10 16.20 -28.86
N THR A 4 10.38 17.40 -28.36
CA THR A 4 10.65 17.64 -26.93
C THR A 4 9.39 17.66 -26.05
N HIS A 5 8.22 17.89 -26.64
CA HIS A 5 6.95 17.89 -25.89
C HIS A 5 6.39 16.47 -25.71
N ILE A 6 6.61 15.58 -26.66
CA ILE A 6 6.16 14.18 -26.60
C ILE A 6 6.86 13.44 -25.45
N THR A 7 8.16 13.68 -25.24
CA THR A 7 8.93 12.99 -24.18
C THR A 7 8.45 13.32 -22.76
N ARG A 8 7.98 14.55 -22.51
CA ARG A 8 7.54 14.98 -21.16
C ARG A 8 6.17 14.45 -20.76
N THR A 9 5.27 14.28 -21.72
CA THR A 9 3.94 13.71 -21.47
C THR A 9 4.04 12.21 -21.18
N ILE A 10 4.95 11.51 -21.86
CA ILE A 10 5.24 10.09 -21.62
C ILE A 10 5.76 9.86 -20.19
N THR A 11 6.71 10.66 -19.70
CA THR A 11 7.27 10.48 -18.34
C THR A 11 6.22 10.56 -17.23
N THR A 12 5.28 11.51 -17.34
CA THR A 12 4.27 11.72 -16.30
C THR A 12 3.22 10.61 -16.29
N ALA A 13 2.86 10.11 -17.48
CA ALA A 13 1.89 9.04 -17.63
C ALA A 13 2.50 7.65 -17.29
N VAL A 14 3.81 7.47 -17.45
CA VAL A 14 4.57 6.29 -16.97
C VAL A 14 4.61 6.26 -15.44
N CYS A 15 4.83 7.39 -14.75
CA CYS A 15 4.80 7.43 -13.28
C CYS A 15 3.43 7.02 -12.69
N CYS A 16 2.31 7.41 -13.32
CA CYS A 16 0.99 7.00 -12.85
C CYS A 16 0.68 5.52 -13.16
N LEU A 17 1.17 4.98 -14.29
CA LEU A 17 1.03 3.55 -14.62
C LEU A 17 1.90 2.66 -13.75
N LEU A 18 3.09 3.11 -13.33
CA LEU A 18 3.96 2.34 -12.45
C LEU A 18 3.32 2.08 -11.09
N VAL A 19 2.57 3.04 -10.53
CA VAL A 19 1.85 2.83 -9.27
C VAL A 19 0.77 1.75 -9.39
N THR A 20 0.10 1.64 -10.55
CA THR A 20 -0.89 0.59 -10.81
C THR A 20 -0.27 -0.75 -11.22
N SER A 21 0.80 -0.77 -12.01
CA SER A 21 1.53 -1.99 -12.41
C SER A 21 2.26 -2.64 -11.24
N MET A 22 2.77 -1.84 -10.28
CA MET A 22 3.38 -2.34 -9.04
C MET A 22 2.41 -3.17 -8.20
N ALA A 23 1.12 -2.81 -8.20
CA ALA A 23 0.10 -3.58 -7.48
C ALA A 23 -0.19 -4.94 -8.15
N VAL A 24 -0.14 -5.02 -9.48
CA VAL A 24 -0.44 -6.24 -10.25
C VAL A 24 0.73 -7.23 -10.24
N ALA A 25 1.98 -6.77 -10.45
CA ALA A 25 3.14 -7.66 -10.46
C ALA A 25 3.44 -8.29 -9.08
N GLN A 26 3.11 -7.59 -7.98
CA GLN A 26 3.23 -8.14 -6.63
C GLN A 26 2.13 -9.16 -6.32
N GLN A 27 0.95 -9.06 -6.94
CA GLN A 27 -0.14 -10.01 -6.80
C GLN A 27 0.23 -11.39 -7.39
N ASP A 28 0.85 -11.42 -8.59
CA ASP A 28 1.31 -12.66 -9.24
C ASP A 28 2.45 -13.35 -8.48
N THR A 29 3.35 -12.58 -7.85
CA THR A 29 4.49 -13.15 -7.10
C THR A 29 4.03 -13.79 -5.79
N GLN A 30 2.97 -13.26 -5.15
CA GLN A 30 2.41 -13.82 -3.91
C GLN A 30 1.50 -15.04 -4.16
N GLU A 31 0.75 -15.10 -5.26
CA GLU A 31 -0.01 -16.33 -5.60
C GLU A 31 0.91 -17.56 -5.74
N ARG A 32 2.17 -17.34 -6.17
CA ARG A 32 3.20 -18.38 -6.23
C ARG A 32 3.76 -18.79 -4.86
N SER A 33 3.86 -17.86 -3.91
CA SER A 33 4.46 -18.13 -2.58
C SER A 33 3.43 -18.67 -1.57
N GLY A 34 2.16 -18.24 -1.64
CA GLY A 34 1.10 -18.68 -0.72
C GLY A 34 0.56 -20.10 -0.95
N ARG A 35 0.87 -20.74 -2.10
CA ARG A 35 0.41 -22.10 -2.44
C ARG A 35 1.40 -23.21 -2.11
N GLN A 36 2.49 -22.94 -1.39
CA GLN A 36 3.49 -23.97 -1.06
C GLN A 36 3.07 -24.98 0.03
N GLY A 37 1.84 -24.89 0.57
CA GLY A 37 1.34 -25.76 1.65
C GLY A 37 0.24 -26.77 1.28
N GLN A 38 -0.25 -26.80 0.03
CA GLN A 38 -1.29 -27.74 -0.39
C GLN A 38 -0.89 -28.44 -1.68
N ALA A 39 -0.14 -29.53 -1.51
CA ALA A 39 0.18 -30.49 -2.55
C ALA A 39 -1.05 -31.38 -2.80
N ASP A 40 -2.04 -30.87 -3.54
CA ASP A 40 -3.10 -31.69 -4.15
C ASP A 40 -3.23 -31.32 -5.63
N ASP A 41 -2.60 -32.16 -6.46
CA ASP A 41 -3.07 -32.64 -7.77
C ASP A 41 -3.70 -31.67 -8.78
N ARG A 42 -3.28 -30.40 -8.81
CA ARG A 42 -3.42 -29.57 -10.02
C ARG A 42 -2.24 -29.79 -10.96
N GLN A 43 -2.33 -30.86 -11.74
CA GLN A 43 -1.80 -30.92 -13.10
C GLN A 43 -2.49 -29.84 -13.96
N THR A 44 -2.27 -28.57 -13.64
CA THR A 44 -2.38 -27.50 -14.63
C THR A 44 -1.27 -27.78 -15.63
N GLN A 45 -1.67 -28.21 -16.83
CA GLN A 45 -0.79 -28.30 -17.99
C GLN A 45 0.12 -27.08 -17.98
N GLN A 46 1.43 -27.34 -17.90
CA GLN A 46 2.46 -26.39 -18.25
C GLN A 46 2.30 -26.08 -19.74
N ASN A 47 1.27 -25.33 -20.11
CA ASN A 47 1.33 -24.53 -21.32
C ASN A 47 2.59 -23.69 -21.15
N ASP A 48 3.53 -23.85 -22.08
CA ASP A 48 4.79 -23.11 -22.13
C ASP A 48 4.57 -21.70 -21.61
N GLY A 49 5.19 -21.39 -20.45
CA GLY A 49 4.86 -20.29 -19.55
C GLY A 49 5.17 -18.90 -20.11
N LEU A 50 4.68 -18.63 -21.31
CA LEU A 50 4.73 -17.34 -21.96
C LEU A 50 3.81 -16.38 -21.20
N PRO A 51 4.25 -15.13 -21.00
CA PRO A 51 3.46 -14.14 -20.31
C PRO A 51 2.14 -13.90 -21.05
N GLU A 52 1.07 -13.80 -20.27
CA GLU A 52 -0.25 -13.48 -20.80
C GLU A 52 -0.25 -12.06 -21.38
N ILE A 53 -0.71 -11.90 -22.63
CA ILE A 53 -0.80 -10.59 -23.27
C ILE A 53 -1.82 -9.73 -22.50
N PRO A 54 -1.47 -8.51 -22.07
CA PRO A 54 -2.38 -7.58 -21.41
C PRO A 54 -3.67 -7.35 -22.21
N GLU A 55 -4.80 -7.21 -21.52
CA GLU A 55 -6.12 -7.03 -22.17
C GLU A 55 -6.14 -5.85 -23.17
N ALA A 56 -5.45 -4.76 -22.87
CA ALA A 56 -5.33 -3.61 -23.76
C ALA A 56 -4.71 -3.96 -25.12
N LEU A 57 -3.80 -4.93 -25.17
CA LEU A 57 -3.20 -5.42 -26.42
C LEU A 57 -4.04 -6.51 -27.07
N ARG A 58 -4.86 -7.26 -26.32
CA ARG A 58 -5.75 -8.30 -26.86
C ARG A 58 -6.88 -7.73 -27.70
N ASN A 59 -7.31 -6.51 -27.40
CA ASN A 59 -8.35 -5.82 -28.16
C ASN A 59 -7.85 -5.35 -29.52
N LEU A 60 -6.53 -5.30 -29.72
CA LEU A 60 -5.91 -5.00 -31.01
C LEU A 60 -5.93 -6.26 -31.89
N ASP A 61 -6.17 -6.09 -33.19
CA ASP A 61 -6.08 -7.17 -34.19
C ASP A 61 -4.60 -7.53 -34.45
N LEU A 62 -3.97 -8.21 -33.50
CA LEU A 62 -2.57 -8.64 -33.57
C LEU A 62 -2.42 -9.90 -34.43
N SER A 63 -1.49 -9.87 -35.38
CA SER A 63 -1.10 -11.11 -36.07
C SER A 63 -0.43 -12.11 -35.12
N ASP A 64 -0.46 -13.40 -35.47
CA ASP A 64 0.20 -14.45 -34.70
C ASP A 64 1.70 -14.17 -34.50
N GLN A 65 2.36 -13.62 -35.54
CA GLN A 65 3.77 -13.24 -35.47
C GLN A 65 4.00 -12.09 -34.48
N GLN A 66 3.21 -11.01 -34.54
CA GLN A 66 3.30 -9.91 -33.58
C GLN A 66 3.06 -10.40 -32.15
N THR A 67 2.04 -11.23 -31.96
CA THR A 67 1.72 -11.86 -30.67
C THR A 67 2.93 -12.61 -30.12
N GLN A 68 3.57 -13.45 -30.94
CA GLN A 68 4.74 -14.22 -30.51
C GLN A 68 5.94 -13.32 -30.20
N GLU A 69 6.20 -12.29 -31.01
CA GLU A 69 7.28 -11.34 -30.80
C GLU A 69 7.08 -10.50 -29.51
N ILE A 70 5.85 -10.02 -29.28
CA ILE A 70 5.46 -9.29 -28.06
C ILE A 70 5.61 -10.18 -26.82
N GLN A 71 5.11 -11.41 -26.86
CA GLN A 71 5.25 -12.35 -25.74
C GLN A 71 6.72 -12.62 -25.41
N LYS A 72 7.56 -12.79 -26.43
CA LYS A 72 9.00 -12.99 -26.27
C LYS A 72 9.67 -11.76 -25.66
N ALA A 73 9.34 -10.55 -26.14
CA ALA A 73 9.87 -9.30 -25.57
C ALA A 73 9.46 -9.13 -24.10
N MET A 74 8.18 -9.37 -23.79
CA MET A 74 7.66 -9.35 -22.43
C MET A 74 8.36 -10.36 -21.52
N GLN A 75 8.64 -11.57 -22.00
CA GLN A 75 9.32 -12.59 -21.19
C GLN A 75 10.73 -12.12 -20.81
N GLN A 76 11.49 -11.57 -21.76
CA GLN A 76 12.85 -11.08 -21.51
C GLN A 76 12.87 -9.93 -20.51
N ASP A 77 11.92 -9.01 -20.61
CA ASP A 77 11.87 -7.86 -19.70
C ASP A 77 11.30 -8.25 -18.33
N ASN A 78 10.39 -9.23 -18.25
CA ASN A 78 9.93 -9.80 -16.99
C ASN A 78 11.09 -10.44 -16.20
N GLU A 79 11.99 -11.17 -16.85
CA GLU A 79 13.17 -11.75 -16.18
C GLU A 79 14.09 -10.68 -15.59
N LYS A 80 14.33 -9.58 -16.33
CA LYS A 80 15.10 -8.43 -15.84
C LYS A 80 14.38 -7.74 -14.67
N LEU A 81 13.07 -7.55 -14.79
CA LEU A 81 12.25 -6.92 -13.77
C LEU A 81 12.25 -7.73 -12.48
N GLU A 82 12.10 -9.06 -12.56
CA GLU A 82 12.21 -9.97 -11.41
C GLU A 82 13.58 -9.87 -10.75
N GLN A 83 14.66 -9.82 -11.54
CA GLN A 83 16.01 -9.65 -11.01
C GLN A 83 16.17 -8.31 -10.27
N ALA A 84 15.80 -7.20 -10.91
CA ALA A 84 15.87 -5.87 -10.32
C ALA A 84 15.02 -5.76 -9.04
N TRP A 85 13.85 -6.41 -8.99
CA TRP A 85 13.03 -6.50 -7.79
C TRP A 85 13.70 -7.27 -6.65
N ARG A 86 14.37 -8.38 -6.95
CA ARG A 86 15.14 -9.13 -5.93
C ARG A 86 16.24 -8.26 -5.34
N ASP A 87 16.97 -7.54 -6.18
CA ASP A 87 18.04 -6.65 -5.73
C ASP A 87 17.50 -5.46 -4.94
N PHE A 88 16.39 -4.85 -5.38
CA PHE A 88 15.69 -3.80 -4.65
C PHE A 88 15.26 -4.28 -3.25
N ASN A 89 14.57 -5.43 -3.18
CA ASN A 89 14.09 -5.99 -1.91
C ASN A 89 15.26 -6.33 -0.97
N LYS A 90 16.37 -6.84 -1.50
CA LYS A 90 17.58 -7.12 -0.71
C LYS A 90 18.16 -5.85 -0.11
N GLN A 91 18.27 -4.76 -0.89
CA GLN A 91 18.76 -3.49 -0.35
C GLN A 91 17.79 -2.85 0.63
N HIS A 92 16.48 -3.01 0.40
CA HIS A 92 15.46 -2.52 1.29
C HIS A 92 15.52 -3.24 2.65
N ALA A 93 15.65 -4.57 2.64
CA ALA A 93 15.88 -5.37 3.85
C ALA A 93 17.15 -4.91 4.60
N ARG A 94 18.25 -4.65 3.88
CA ARG A 94 19.48 -4.12 4.48
C ARG A 94 19.28 -2.75 5.14
N ALA A 95 18.50 -1.85 4.53
CA ALA A 95 18.16 -0.56 5.12
C ALA A 95 17.44 -0.75 6.46
N ILE A 96 16.44 -1.63 6.51
CA ILE A 96 15.70 -1.98 7.73
C ILE A 96 16.64 -2.50 8.82
N GLU A 97 17.54 -3.42 8.47
CA GLU A 97 18.51 -4.00 9.41
C GLU A 97 19.45 -2.93 9.96
N LEU A 98 19.97 -2.04 9.11
CA LEU A 98 20.83 -0.93 9.52
C LEU A 98 20.11 0.07 10.43
N GLU A 99 18.86 0.38 10.16
CA GLU A 99 18.05 1.25 11.04
C GLU A 99 17.81 0.61 12.41
N ALA A 100 17.49 -0.68 12.43
CA ALA A 100 17.32 -1.43 13.67
C ALA A 100 18.64 -1.49 14.48
N ALA A 101 19.76 -1.71 13.80
CA ALA A 101 21.10 -1.70 14.41
C ALA A 101 21.48 -0.31 14.94
N TRP A 102 21.17 0.75 14.19
CA TRP A 102 21.40 2.12 14.61
C TRP A 102 20.60 2.46 15.87
N LEU A 103 19.32 2.10 15.91
CA LEU A 103 18.45 2.26 17.07
C LEU A 103 19.00 1.52 18.31
N ALA A 104 19.46 0.28 18.14
CA ALA A 104 20.05 -0.50 19.21
C ALA A 104 21.34 0.15 19.74
N ALA A 105 22.23 0.59 18.84
CA ALA A 105 23.47 1.26 19.21
C ALA A 105 23.21 2.55 20.00
N VAL A 106 22.24 3.37 19.59
CA VAL A 106 21.85 4.57 20.35
C VAL A 106 21.30 4.20 21.72
N ARG A 107 20.43 3.19 21.79
CA ARG A 107 19.84 2.69 23.05
C ARG A 107 20.90 2.23 24.04
N ASP A 108 21.97 1.58 23.57
CA ASP A 108 23.05 1.08 24.43
C ASP A 108 23.93 2.19 25.01
N THR A 109 23.95 3.38 24.40
CA THR A 109 24.63 4.56 24.97
C THR A 109 23.83 5.24 26.07
N ILE A 110 22.54 4.91 26.21
CA ILE A 110 21.62 5.49 27.18
C ILE A 110 21.68 4.69 28.49
N PRO A 111 21.71 5.36 29.66
CA PRO A 111 21.60 4.70 30.97
C PRO A 111 20.37 3.79 31.07
N GLU A 112 20.50 2.62 31.70
CA GLU A 112 19.44 1.60 31.76
C GLU A 112 18.10 2.13 32.33
N ASN A 113 18.16 3.06 33.28
CA ASN A 113 17.00 3.73 33.85
C ASN A 113 16.25 4.66 32.86
N GLU A 114 16.91 5.10 31.79
CA GLU A 114 16.35 5.97 30.74
C GLU A 114 15.98 5.19 29.47
N GLN A 115 16.53 3.99 29.26
CA GLN A 115 16.18 3.12 28.11
C GLN A 115 14.68 2.80 28.04
N ARG A 116 13.99 2.64 29.18
CA ARG A 116 12.54 2.42 29.20
C ARG A 116 11.75 3.61 28.64
N LYS A 117 12.21 4.84 28.91
CA LYS A 117 11.57 6.05 28.39
C LYS A 117 11.79 6.17 26.88
N PHE A 118 13.00 5.85 26.41
CA PHE A 118 13.32 5.76 24.99
C PHE A 118 12.38 4.77 24.27
N ASP A 119 12.26 3.55 24.81
CA ASP A 119 11.41 2.50 24.23
C ASP A 119 9.93 2.91 24.23
N GLN A 120 9.46 3.55 25.30
CA GLN A 120 8.08 4.06 25.41
C GLN A 120 7.79 5.18 24.40
N GLN A 121 8.70 6.14 24.23
CA GLN A 121 8.53 7.22 23.26
C GLN A 121 8.49 6.69 21.83
N ARG A 122 9.35 5.73 21.49
CA ARG A 122 9.33 5.08 20.17
C ARG A 122 8.01 4.36 19.88
N MET A 123 7.46 3.68 20.88
CA MET A 123 6.15 3.01 20.75
C MET A 123 5.02 4.02 20.53
N GLN A 124 5.02 5.13 21.25
CA GLN A 124 4.04 6.21 21.06
C GLN A 124 4.13 6.81 19.65
N ASP A 125 5.33 7.09 19.16
CA ASP A 125 5.53 7.63 17.82
C ASP A 125 5.03 6.66 16.73
N ARG A 126 5.29 5.36 16.91
CA ARG A 126 4.77 4.32 16.00
C ARG A 126 3.24 4.26 15.99
N GLU A 127 2.60 4.42 17.15
CA GLU A 127 1.13 4.49 17.23
C GLU A 127 0.58 5.75 16.55
N LEU A 128 1.25 6.89 16.70
CA LEU A 128 0.89 8.14 16.03
C LEU A 128 1.01 8.02 14.50
N GLU A 129 2.08 7.40 14.00
CA GLU A 129 2.28 7.15 12.56
C GLU A 129 1.22 6.20 12.00
N LYS A 130 0.89 5.13 12.72
CA LYS A 130 -0.18 4.20 12.33
C LYS A 130 -1.55 4.89 12.27
N ASN A 131 -1.83 5.79 13.21
CA ASN A 131 -3.08 6.54 13.25
C ASN A 131 -3.14 7.64 12.17
N SER A 132 -2.01 8.24 11.79
CA SER A 132 -1.96 9.28 10.75
C SER A 132 -2.14 8.70 9.35
N THR A 133 -1.49 7.57 9.05
CA THR A 133 -1.55 6.90 7.74
C THR A 133 -2.89 6.18 7.53
N GLY A 134 -3.47 5.56 8.56
CA GLY A 134 -4.75 4.85 8.45
C GLY A 134 -6.00 5.73 8.33
N SER A 135 -5.92 7.03 8.66
CA SER A 135 -7.10 7.90 8.74
C SER A 135 -7.51 8.53 7.40
N SER A 136 -6.62 8.51 6.39
CA SER A 136 -6.90 9.06 5.05
C SER A 136 -7.98 8.26 4.29
N HIS A 137 -7.96 6.93 4.40
CA HIS A 137 -8.94 6.07 3.70
C HIS A 137 -10.30 5.97 4.41
N GLY A 138 -10.34 6.14 5.74
CA GLY A 138 -11.56 6.01 6.54
C GLY A 138 -12.50 7.23 6.56
N GLN A 139 -12.00 8.44 6.30
CA GLN A 139 -12.85 9.64 6.34
C GLN A 139 -13.74 9.79 5.09
N ALA A 140 -13.34 9.23 3.94
CA ALA A 140 -14.14 9.27 2.72
C ALA A 140 -15.42 8.41 2.82
N GLN A 141 -15.35 7.23 3.46
CA GLN A 141 -16.53 6.38 3.67
C GLN A 141 -17.46 6.90 4.77
N ARG A 142 -16.94 7.49 5.85
CA ARG A 142 -17.80 8.08 6.91
C ARG A 142 -18.65 9.26 6.42
N ARG A 143 -18.20 9.99 5.40
CA ARG A 143 -19.01 11.07 4.77
C ARG A 143 -20.16 10.55 3.91
N LYS A 144 -20.07 9.34 3.34
CA LYS A 144 -21.18 8.73 2.58
C LYS A 144 -22.30 8.24 3.48
N ASN A 145 -22.00 7.62 4.63
CA ASN A 145 -23.05 7.15 5.55
C ASN A 145 -23.76 8.29 6.29
N ARG A 146 -23.07 9.39 6.63
CA ARG A 146 -23.72 10.54 7.27
C ARG A 146 -24.68 11.34 6.37
N ARG A 147 -24.59 11.18 5.05
CA ARG A 147 -25.54 11.78 4.09
C ARG A 147 -26.78 10.90 3.84
N ALA A 148 -26.72 9.61 4.16
CA ALA A 148 -27.88 8.73 4.09
C ALA A 148 -28.85 8.98 5.27
N ASP A 149 -28.33 9.19 6.48
CA ASP A 149 -29.19 9.44 7.66
C ASP A 149 -29.74 10.88 7.76
N GLN A 150 -29.10 11.87 7.13
CA GLN A 150 -29.61 13.25 7.14
C GLN A 150 -30.69 13.54 6.09
N GLN A 151 -31.08 12.56 5.27
CA GLN A 151 -32.16 12.72 4.28
C GLN A 151 -33.51 12.13 4.69
N GLU A 152 -33.62 11.46 5.84
CA GLU A 152 -34.93 11.00 6.37
C GLU A 152 -35.51 11.86 7.51
N GLU A 153 -34.73 12.69 8.20
CA GLU A 153 -35.24 13.54 9.31
C GLU A 153 -35.68 14.96 8.86
N GLY A 154 -36.23 15.05 7.65
CA GLY A 154 -36.66 16.30 7.02
C GLY A 154 -38.17 16.46 6.89
N LYS A 155 -38.99 15.92 7.80
CA LYS A 155 -40.40 16.25 7.96
C LYS A 155 -40.83 15.90 9.38
N ASP A 156 -41.54 16.83 10.01
CA ASP A 156 -42.23 16.68 11.30
C ASP A 156 -41.40 16.93 12.57
N ARG A 157 -41.13 18.20 12.87
CA ARG A 157 -41.35 18.72 14.23
C ARG A 157 -41.45 20.24 14.29
N ALA A 158 -42.66 20.72 14.06
CA ALA A 158 -43.17 21.90 14.74
C ALA A 158 -43.72 21.47 16.11
N THR A 159 -43.56 22.35 17.10
CA THR A 159 -44.20 22.38 18.43
C THR A 159 -43.75 21.35 19.47
N SER A 160 -43.14 21.83 20.57
CA SER A 160 -43.88 22.02 21.84
C SER A 160 -42.92 22.29 23.00
N ASN A 161 -43.26 23.33 23.76
CA ASN A 161 -42.76 23.66 25.09
C ASN A 161 -42.97 22.54 26.12
N ARG A 162 -42.03 22.41 27.07
CA ARG A 162 -42.17 21.98 28.50
C ARG A 162 -40.75 21.68 28.98
N GLN A 163 -40.04 22.53 29.71
CA GLN A 163 -40.29 23.09 31.05
C GLN A 163 -40.70 22.02 32.08
N ASP A 164 -39.79 21.83 33.05
CA ASP A 164 -39.90 21.18 34.35
C ASP A 164 -40.36 19.71 34.41
N ASP A 165 -39.46 18.81 34.83
CA ASP A 165 -39.60 18.21 36.17
C ASP A 165 -38.41 17.32 36.58
N ARG A 166 -37.93 17.61 37.79
CA ARG A 166 -37.57 16.71 38.91
C ARG A 166 -36.99 15.32 38.57
N LYS A 167 -35.73 15.06 38.98
CA LYS A 167 -35.35 14.59 40.33
C LYS A 167 -36.03 13.24 40.68
N SER A 168 -35.19 12.25 40.96
CA SER A 168 -35.44 10.93 41.58
C SER A 168 -35.64 9.75 40.60
N ARG A 169 -34.56 9.00 40.35
CA ARG A 169 -34.61 7.54 40.46
C ARG A 169 -33.18 6.96 40.60
N SER A 170 -32.74 6.92 41.85
CA SER A 170 -31.80 5.90 42.31
C SER A 170 -32.50 4.53 42.26
N GLU A 171 -31.67 3.47 42.25
CA GLU A 171 -32.02 2.09 42.58
C GLU A 171 -32.82 1.33 41.51
N ASN A 172 -32.08 0.72 40.58
CA ASN A 172 -32.12 -0.72 40.30
C ASN A 172 -31.19 -1.03 39.11
N SER A 173 -29.91 -1.29 39.40
CA SER A 173 -28.99 -1.90 38.43
C SER A 173 -28.05 -2.82 39.18
N ALA A 174 -28.54 -4.02 39.49
CA ALA A 174 -27.76 -5.07 40.14
C ALA A 174 -28.13 -6.47 39.63
N ASN A 175 -28.74 -6.60 38.44
CA ASN A 175 -29.15 -7.91 37.93
C ASN A 175 -29.02 -8.10 36.42
N ASP A 176 -28.26 -7.26 35.73
CA ASP A 176 -28.07 -7.36 34.26
C ASP A 176 -26.65 -7.77 33.84
N ASP A 177 -25.90 -8.41 34.75
CA ASP A 177 -24.50 -8.83 34.54
C ASP A 177 -24.33 -10.31 34.13
N GLN A 178 -25.41 -11.07 33.94
CA GLN A 178 -25.30 -12.50 33.60
C GLN A 178 -25.86 -12.91 32.23
N ARG A 179 -26.56 -12.04 31.49
CA ARG A 179 -27.01 -12.36 30.11
C ARG A 179 -26.11 -11.82 28.99
N SER A 180 -25.17 -10.93 29.30
CA SER A 180 -24.28 -10.33 28.29
C SER A 180 -23.04 -11.19 27.95
N ARG A 181 -22.84 -12.33 28.62
CA ARG A 181 -21.69 -13.21 28.36
C ARG A 181 -21.89 -14.21 27.21
N THR A 182 -23.12 -14.58 26.87
CA THR A 182 -23.38 -15.56 25.79
C THR A 182 -23.54 -14.95 24.40
N ASP A 183 -23.97 -13.68 24.30
CA ASP A 183 -24.07 -12.99 22.99
C ASP A 183 -22.75 -12.36 22.55
N SER A 184 -21.81 -12.08 23.46
CA SER A 184 -20.49 -11.57 23.08
C SER A 184 -19.59 -12.64 22.44
N GLU A 185 -19.70 -13.92 22.83
CA GLU A 185 -18.92 -15.01 22.21
C GLU A 185 -19.40 -15.38 20.80
N LEU A 186 -20.71 -15.25 20.53
CA LEU A 186 -21.27 -15.44 19.17
C LEU A 186 -20.95 -14.26 18.25
N ALA A 187 -20.94 -13.03 18.78
CA ALA A 187 -20.50 -11.84 18.04
C ALA A 187 -18.99 -11.84 17.76
N GLU A 188 -18.15 -12.39 18.64
CA GLU A 188 -16.71 -12.58 18.37
C GLU A 188 -16.43 -13.72 17.37
N ARG A 189 -17.24 -14.78 17.36
CA ARG A 189 -17.11 -15.84 16.35
C ARG A 189 -17.50 -15.36 14.94
N GLN A 190 -18.58 -14.58 14.80
CA GLN A 190 -18.93 -13.99 13.49
C GLN A 190 -17.91 -12.96 12.98
N LYS A 191 -17.16 -12.28 13.87
CA LYS A 191 -16.04 -11.41 13.46
C LYS A 191 -14.78 -12.18 13.02
N ARG A 192 -14.62 -13.46 13.40
CA ARG A 192 -13.51 -14.30 12.91
C ARG A 192 -13.78 -14.85 11.51
N ASP A 193 -15.04 -15.11 11.18
CA ASP A 193 -15.43 -15.69 9.88
C ASP A 193 -15.69 -14.64 8.79
N HIS A 194 -15.63 -13.35 9.13
CA HIS A 194 -15.58 -12.23 8.17
C HIS A 194 -14.18 -11.62 8.02
N LYS A 195 -13.14 -12.33 8.47
CA LYS A 195 -11.82 -12.22 7.85
C LYS A 195 -11.85 -12.96 6.50
N SER A 196 -12.84 -12.61 5.66
CA SER A 196 -12.78 -12.81 4.23
C SER A 196 -11.42 -12.31 3.79
N ALA A 197 -10.75 -13.10 2.97
CA ALA A 197 -9.49 -12.78 2.31
C ALA A 197 -9.57 -11.41 1.61
N GLN A 198 -9.45 -10.36 2.41
CA GLN A 198 -8.95 -9.08 1.98
C GLN A 198 -7.54 -9.45 1.56
N MET A 199 -7.39 -9.73 0.26
CA MET A 199 -6.08 -9.90 -0.35
C MET A 199 -5.25 -8.76 0.21
N ASP A 200 -4.24 -9.14 0.99
CA ASP A 200 -3.21 -8.24 1.47
C ASP A 200 -2.55 -7.71 0.21
N THR A 201 -3.16 -6.71 -0.44
CA THR A 201 -2.44 -5.82 -1.33
C THR A 201 -1.30 -5.33 -0.46
N PRO A 202 -0.05 -5.69 -0.76
CA PRO A 202 1.07 -5.31 0.09
C PRO A 202 1.03 -3.80 0.20
N ASP A 203 0.61 -3.31 1.37
CA ASP A 203 0.74 -1.91 1.72
C ASP A 203 2.22 -1.61 1.54
N PHE A 204 2.54 -0.72 0.60
CA PHE A 204 3.89 -0.23 0.42
C PHE A 204 4.29 0.40 1.76
N VAL A 205 5.11 -0.30 2.53
CA VAL A 205 5.57 0.22 3.82
C VAL A 205 6.58 1.31 3.51
N VAL A 206 6.12 2.56 3.50
CA VAL A 206 7.03 3.71 3.50
C VAL A 206 7.67 3.74 4.88
N ILE A 207 8.91 3.25 4.96
CA ILE A 207 9.71 3.35 6.16
C ILE A 207 10.25 4.77 6.20
N THR A 208 9.64 5.61 7.04
CA THR A 208 10.20 6.93 7.34
C THR A 208 11.30 6.77 8.36
N VAL A 209 12.55 6.92 7.92
CA VAL A 209 13.72 6.90 8.80
C VAL A 209 13.70 8.13 9.68
N THR A 210 13.27 7.96 10.91
CA THR A 210 13.49 8.99 11.91
C THR A 210 14.87 8.79 12.51
N SER A 211 15.72 9.82 12.45
CA SER A 211 16.99 9.83 13.19
C SER A 211 16.76 9.49 14.68
N PRO A 212 17.37 8.41 15.20
CA PRO A 212 17.25 8.02 16.60
C PRO A 212 17.89 9.01 17.56
N GLU A 213 18.72 9.94 17.07
CA GLU A 213 19.29 11.05 17.84
C GLU A 213 18.20 11.89 18.53
N ARG A 214 17.01 11.98 17.93
CA ARG A 214 15.89 12.75 18.52
C ARG A 214 15.48 12.24 19.89
N TYR A 215 15.69 10.95 20.16
CA TYR A 215 15.34 10.32 21.42
C TYR A 215 16.47 10.39 22.45
N ALA A 216 17.72 10.56 21.98
CA ALA A 216 18.88 10.74 22.84
C ALA A 216 19.00 12.18 23.37
N HIS A 217 18.47 13.16 22.62
CA HIS A 217 18.42 14.55 23.07
C HIS A 217 17.53 14.71 24.31
N GLY A 218 18.14 15.07 25.45
CA GLY A 218 17.47 15.28 26.74
C GLY A 218 17.67 14.17 27.76
N MET A 219 18.45 13.14 27.42
CA MET A 219 18.89 12.09 28.34
C MET A 219 20.17 12.49 29.08
N ASN A 220 20.33 12.03 30.32
CA ASN A 220 21.50 12.35 31.15
C ASN A 220 22.70 11.49 30.72
N GLN A 221 23.23 11.76 29.53
CA GLN A 221 24.42 11.09 29.02
C GLN A 221 25.69 11.75 29.58
N SER A 222 26.67 10.93 29.94
CA SER A 222 28.03 11.42 30.16
C SER A 222 28.64 11.92 28.84
N GLY A 223 29.63 12.82 28.92
CA GLY A 223 30.32 13.31 27.71
C GLY A 223 30.89 12.19 26.85
N GLN A 224 31.44 11.13 27.48
CA GLN A 224 31.94 9.96 26.76
C GLN A 224 30.82 9.17 26.05
N GLN A 225 29.65 9.01 26.67
CA GLN A 225 28.49 8.35 26.03
C GLN A 225 27.96 9.17 24.86
N GLN A 226 27.92 10.51 25.01
CA GLN A 226 27.50 11.40 23.96
C GLN A 226 28.44 11.33 22.75
N ASP A 227 29.75 11.29 22.98
CA ASP A 227 30.75 11.12 21.93
C ASP A 227 30.62 9.76 21.22
N GLN A 228 30.41 8.69 21.99
CA GLN A 228 30.17 7.34 21.45
C GLN A 228 28.90 7.28 20.60
N CYS A 229 27.80 7.85 21.11
CA CYS A 229 26.53 7.97 20.37
C CYS A 229 26.72 8.76 19.07
N THR A 230 27.40 9.90 19.13
CA THR A 230 27.63 10.75 17.96
C THR A 230 28.43 10.02 16.88
N LYS A 231 29.49 9.30 17.26
CA LYS A 231 30.30 8.51 16.32
C LYS A 231 29.49 7.38 15.68
N ALA A 232 28.77 6.60 16.49
CA ALA A 232 27.90 5.54 15.98
C ALA A 232 26.84 6.10 15.02
N CYS A 233 26.18 7.21 15.39
CA CYS A 233 25.21 7.87 14.52
C CYS A 233 25.82 8.32 13.19
N GLN A 234 27.03 8.87 13.21
CA GLN A 234 27.71 9.28 11.99
C GLN A 234 28.01 8.10 11.05
N GLU A 235 28.50 6.99 11.59
CA GLU A 235 28.80 5.77 10.83
C GLU A 235 27.53 5.17 10.20
N TYR A 236 26.48 4.91 11.00
CA TYR A 236 25.23 4.37 10.50
C TYR A 236 24.54 5.30 9.48
N LYS A 237 24.60 6.62 9.70
CA LYS A 237 24.04 7.60 8.77
C LYS A 237 24.75 7.58 7.41
N GLN A 238 26.07 7.41 7.40
CA GLN A 238 26.83 7.29 6.15
C GLN A 238 26.44 6.01 5.40
N GLU A 239 26.38 4.87 6.11
CA GLU A 239 25.97 3.60 5.51
C GLU A 239 24.54 3.64 4.98
N LEU A 240 23.59 4.16 5.76
CA LEU A 240 22.21 4.32 5.33
C LEU A 240 22.11 5.24 4.11
N THR A 241 22.85 6.34 4.08
CA THR A 241 22.88 7.24 2.90
C THR A 241 23.33 6.47 1.65
N SER A 242 24.34 5.61 1.77
CA SER A 242 24.80 4.77 0.66
C SER A 242 23.73 3.77 0.21
N VAL A 243 23.06 3.09 1.15
CA VAL A 243 21.96 2.15 0.82
C VAL A 243 20.77 2.87 0.17
N TRP A 244 20.40 4.06 0.66
CA TRP A 244 19.35 4.87 0.05
C TRP A 244 19.68 5.30 -1.38
N GLN A 245 20.94 5.66 -1.66
CA GLN A 245 21.38 5.94 -3.03
C GLN A 245 21.24 4.71 -3.94
N GLN A 246 21.61 3.52 -3.45
CA GLN A 246 21.45 2.28 -4.19
C GLN A 246 19.98 1.93 -4.44
N LEU A 247 19.11 2.12 -3.44
CA LEU A 247 17.65 1.94 -3.59
C LEU A 247 17.07 2.89 -4.64
N HIS A 248 17.49 4.15 -4.67
CA HIS A 248 17.06 5.09 -5.71
C HIS A 248 17.54 4.69 -7.10
N GLN A 249 18.76 4.18 -7.23
CA GLN A 249 19.29 3.67 -8.50
C GLN A 249 18.49 2.45 -8.98
N LEU A 250 18.23 1.48 -8.10
CA LEU A 250 17.43 0.28 -8.42
C LEU A 250 15.99 0.64 -8.76
N HIS A 251 15.40 1.62 -8.08
CA HIS A 251 14.08 2.12 -8.44
C HIS A 251 14.09 2.75 -9.84
N ALA A 252 15.08 3.57 -10.17
CA ALA A 252 15.22 4.13 -11.50
C ALA A 252 15.42 3.04 -12.58
N GLU A 253 16.16 1.98 -12.27
CA GLU A 253 16.33 0.82 -13.14
C GLU A 253 15.00 0.07 -13.37
N LEU A 254 14.21 -0.18 -12.32
CA LEU A 254 12.87 -0.77 -12.45
C LEU A 254 11.97 0.06 -13.38
N VAL A 255 11.97 1.39 -13.21
CA VAL A 255 11.24 2.31 -14.10
C VAL A 255 11.74 2.23 -15.54
N GLN A 256 13.05 2.15 -15.73
CA GLN A 256 13.65 2.06 -17.06
C GLN A 256 13.28 0.75 -17.76
N ILE A 257 13.31 -0.39 -17.05
CA ILE A 257 12.93 -1.69 -17.59
C ILE A 257 11.47 -1.67 -18.06
N GLU A 258 10.56 -1.09 -17.28
CA GLU A 258 9.16 -0.96 -17.69
C GLU A 258 8.97 -0.03 -18.88
N ALA A 259 9.74 1.08 -18.95
CA ALA A 259 9.72 1.97 -20.10
C ALA A 259 10.23 1.26 -21.37
N ASP A 260 11.34 0.51 -21.24
CA ASP A 260 11.92 -0.28 -22.33
C ASP A 260 10.96 -1.37 -22.79
N ARG A 261 10.28 -2.05 -21.86
CA ARG A 261 9.25 -3.05 -22.15
C ARG A 261 8.12 -2.46 -22.98
N VAL A 262 7.58 -1.31 -22.58
CA VAL A 262 6.54 -0.62 -23.35
C VAL A 262 7.06 -0.26 -24.74
N GLN A 263 8.26 0.31 -24.83
CA GLN A 263 8.86 0.67 -26.12
C GLN A 263 9.12 -0.55 -27.03
N ASN A 264 9.52 -1.69 -26.45
CA ASN A 264 9.72 -2.94 -27.18
C ASN A 264 8.40 -3.46 -27.75
N ILE A 265 7.32 -3.43 -26.96
CA ILE A 265 5.98 -3.78 -27.43
C ILE A 265 5.55 -2.85 -28.57
N GLU A 266 5.71 -1.54 -28.40
CA GLU A 266 5.31 -0.52 -29.40
C GLU A 266 6.03 -0.72 -30.75
N GLN A 267 7.28 -1.20 -30.76
CA GLN A 267 8.03 -1.49 -32.00
C GLN A 267 7.41 -2.61 -32.84
N HIS A 268 6.62 -3.49 -32.24
CA HIS A 268 5.93 -4.58 -32.94
C HIS A 268 4.50 -4.20 -33.38
N LEU A 269 4.00 -3.02 -33.01
CA LEU A 269 2.67 -2.55 -33.39
C LEU A 269 2.72 -1.68 -34.66
N THR A 270 1.63 -1.69 -35.42
CA THR A 270 1.46 -0.76 -36.55
C THR A 270 1.09 0.64 -36.05
N GLU A 271 1.26 1.66 -36.89
CA GLU A 271 0.88 3.04 -36.54
C GLU A 271 -0.63 3.17 -36.25
N GLU A 272 -1.46 2.37 -36.93
CA GLU A 272 -2.91 2.30 -36.69
C GLU A 272 -3.22 1.70 -35.31
N GLN A 273 -2.59 0.57 -34.96
CA GLN A 273 -2.72 -0.08 -33.65
C GLN A 273 -2.24 0.82 -32.50
N LEU A 274 -1.13 1.53 -32.69
CA LEU A 274 -0.63 2.51 -31.72
C LEU A 274 -1.62 3.65 -31.52
N THR A 275 -2.25 4.14 -32.60
CA THR A 275 -3.25 5.21 -32.52
C THR A 275 -4.49 4.76 -31.74
N GLU A 276 -4.96 3.54 -31.98
CA GLU A 276 -6.07 2.92 -31.24
C GLU A 276 -5.74 2.79 -29.75
N LEU A 277 -4.56 2.25 -29.42
CA LEU A 277 -4.11 2.11 -28.03
C LEU A 277 -3.97 3.46 -27.30
N HIS A 278 -3.53 4.51 -28.01
CA HIS A 278 -3.50 5.86 -27.46
C HIS A 278 -4.91 6.44 -27.23
N GLN A 279 -5.85 6.20 -28.15
CA GLN A 279 -7.24 6.66 -27.99
C GLN A 279 -7.92 5.99 -26.80
N ASP A 280 -7.74 4.68 -26.63
CA ASP A 280 -8.26 3.93 -25.49
C ASP A 280 -7.71 4.45 -24.16
N ARG A 281 -6.43 4.82 -24.13
CA ARG A 281 -5.80 5.41 -22.94
C ARG A 281 -6.31 6.82 -22.62
N GLU A 282 -6.60 7.61 -23.65
CA GLU A 282 -7.11 8.97 -23.47
C GLU A 282 -8.61 9.01 -23.15
N GLN A 283 -9.36 7.93 -23.41
CA GLN A 283 -10.73 7.81 -22.95
C GLN A 283 -10.75 7.46 -21.46
N PRO A 284 -11.07 8.42 -20.55
CA PRO A 284 -11.30 8.06 -19.17
C PRO A 284 -12.44 7.04 -19.14
N SER A 285 -12.22 5.86 -18.56
CA SER A 285 -13.20 4.76 -18.50
C SER A 285 -14.56 5.31 -18.09
N ARG A 286 -15.44 5.58 -19.06
CA ARG A 286 -16.73 6.25 -18.84
C ARG A 286 -17.78 5.32 -18.25
N GLU A 287 -17.43 4.07 -18.03
CA GLU A 287 -18.31 3.00 -17.56
C GLU A 287 -17.82 2.54 -16.19
N THR A 288 -18.30 3.15 -15.11
CA THR A 288 -19.07 2.42 -14.09
C THR A 288 -20.02 3.34 -13.33
N ALA A 289 -20.29 4.55 -13.83
CA ALA A 289 -21.45 5.34 -13.40
C ALA A 289 -22.75 4.75 -13.99
N SER A 290 -22.93 3.42 -13.86
CA SER A 290 -24.22 2.78 -14.08
C SER A 290 -25.13 3.25 -12.96
N THR A 291 -25.84 4.31 -13.28
CA THR A 291 -26.98 4.85 -12.57
C THR A 291 -27.92 3.68 -12.28
N THR A 292 -27.92 3.18 -11.05
CA THR A 292 -28.97 2.28 -10.56
C THR A 292 -30.29 2.98 -10.85
N PRO A 293 -31.16 2.45 -11.74
CA PRO A 293 -32.46 3.05 -11.94
C PRO A 293 -33.20 2.85 -10.63
N ARG A 294 -33.38 3.95 -9.89
CA ARG A 294 -34.19 4.01 -8.68
C ARG A 294 -35.61 3.63 -9.09
N SER A 295 -35.93 2.35 -8.92
CA SER A 295 -37.27 1.79 -9.09
C SER A 295 -38.20 2.49 -8.10
N ASN A 296 -38.95 3.47 -8.58
CA ASN A 296 -40.08 4.02 -7.86
C ASN A 296 -41.23 3.02 -7.99
N ASN A 297 -41.32 2.09 -7.04
CA ASN A 297 -42.56 1.35 -6.81
C ASN A 297 -43.61 2.32 -6.27
N ARG A 298 -44.76 2.30 -6.93
CA ARG A 298 -45.96 3.09 -6.64
C ARG A 298 -46.97 2.24 -5.89
#